data_AF-Q165W0-F1
#
_entry.id   AF-Q165W0-F1
#
_cell.length_a   1.000
_cell.length_b   1.000
_cell.length_c   1.000
_cell.angle_alpha   90.00
_cell.angle_beta   90.00
_cell.angle_gamma   90.00
#
_symmetry.space_group_name_H-M   'P 1'
#
loop_
_entity.id
_entity.type
_entity.pdbx_description
1 polymer ?
#
loop_
_entity_poly.entity_id
_entity_poly.type
_entity_poly.pdbx_seq_one_letter_code
_entity_poly.pdbx_strand_id
1 'polypeptide(L)'
;MAVTRNITATYRGPGRVVTGLLALGQREDRALAYLMAGCIIVFIAQMPRLAREAHLSGEDLNMLMGATLMAWVLIAPLGLYCVAAVTHLVAKLFRGKGTHYGARLALFWALLASSPLMLLNGLVAGFVGPGIELQAVGFLWFAFFCWFWLGGLIAAERGQE
;
A
#
# COMPACT_ATOMS: atom_id res chain seq x y z
N MET A 1 14.59 5.72 -13.40
CA MET A 1 13.34 5.09 -13.86
C MET A 1 12.18 5.82 -13.20
N ALA A 2 11.18 6.27 -13.96
CA ALA A 2 10.02 6.97 -13.41
C ALA A 2 9.12 6.02 -12.60
N VAL A 3 8.68 6.45 -11.42
CA VAL A 3 7.84 5.67 -10.49
C VAL A 3 6.54 5.19 -11.17
N THR A 4 5.92 6.03 -11.99
CA THR A 4 4.73 5.72 -12.78
C THR A 4 4.91 4.54 -13.74
N ARG A 5 6.08 4.40 -14.37
CA ARG A 5 6.37 3.27 -15.27
C ARG A 5 6.53 1.96 -14.51
N ASN A 6 7.06 2.03 -13.29
CA ASN A 6 7.17 0.87 -12.42
C ASN A 6 5.80 0.45 -11.87
N ILE A 7 4.90 1.40 -11.59
CA ILE A 7 3.52 1.09 -11.18
C ILE A 7 2.82 0.27 -12.26
N THR A 8 2.80 0.75 -13.52
CA THR A 8 2.16 0.00 -14.62
C THR A 8 2.84 -1.34 -14.90
N ALA A 9 4.16 -1.44 -14.73
CA ALA A 9 4.87 -2.72 -14.83
C ALA A 9 4.51 -3.71 -13.70
N THR A 10 4.15 -3.21 -12.51
CA THR A 10 3.76 -4.04 -11.36
C THR A 10 2.48 -4.81 -11.63
N TYR A 11 1.56 -4.26 -12.45
CA TYR A 11 0.35 -4.95 -12.89
C TYR A 11 0.64 -6.19 -13.75
N ARG A 12 1.76 -6.21 -14.50
CA ARG A 12 2.15 -7.35 -15.35
C ARG A 12 3.13 -8.31 -14.67
N GLY A 13 3.88 -7.85 -13.68
CA GLY A 13 4.94 -8.65 -13.06
C GLY A 13 5.50 -7.99 -11.81
N PRO A 14 4.80 -8.08 -10.66
CA PRO A 14 5.20 -7.38 -9.43
C PRO A 14 6.58 -7.83 -8.93
N GLY A 15 6.89 -9.12 -9.06
CA GLY A 15 8.19 -9.66 -8.66
C GLY A 15 9.37 -9.06 -9.42
N ARG A 16 9.24 -8.86 -10.74
CA ARG A 16 10.32 -8.26 -11.56
C ARG A 16 10.63 -6.83 -11.15
N VAL A 17 9.61 -6.07 -10.76
CA VAL A 17 9.78 -4.69 -10.30
C VAL A 17 10.50 -4.67 -8.95
N VAL A 18 10.09 -5.52 -8.01
CA VAL A 18 10.75 -5.62 -6.69
C VAL A 18 12.20 -6.08 -6.81
N THR A 19 12.50 -7.10 -7.64
CA THR A 19 13.89 -7.50 -7.92
C THR A 19 14.70 -6.35 -8.53
N GLY A 20 14.13 -5.61 -9.47
CA GLY A 20 14.77 -4.43 -10.05
C GLY A 20 15.02 -3.32 -9.03
N LEU A 21 14.10 -3.11 -8.08
CA LEU A 21 14.26 -2.14 -7.00
C LEU A 21 15.33 -2.58 -5.98
N LEU A 22 15.43 -3.88 -5.69
CA LEU A 22 16.47 -4.45 -4.83
C LEU A 22 17.86 -4.35 -5.47
N ALA A 23 17.95 -4.52 -6.79
CA ALA A 23 19.21 -4.39 -7.54
C ALA A 23 19.79 -2.95 -7.53
N LEU A 24 18.96 -1.94 -7.23
CA LEU A 24 19.40 -0.53 -7.11
C LEU A 24 20.12 -0.20 -5.79
N GLY A 25 20.39 -1.22 -4.96
CA GLY A 25 21.08 -1.12 -3.67
C GLY A 25 20.14 -0.82 -2.50
N GLN A 26 20.54 -1.27 -1.31
CA GLN A 26 19.77 -1.04 -0.08
C GLN A 26 19.82 0.44 0.29
N ARG A 27 18.65 1.08 0.25
CA ARG A 27 18.45 2.45 0.75
C ARG A 27 17.14 2.53 1.51
N GLU A 28 17.22 2.67 2.83
CA GLU A 28 16.04 2.81 3.68
C GLU A 28 15.27 4.09 3.37
N ASP A 29 15.95 5.18 3.01
CA ASP A 29 15.31 6.45 2.60
C ASP A 29 14.27 6.26 1.49
N ARG A 30 14.58 5.39 0.50
CA ARG A 30 13.67 5.14 -0.63
C ARG A 30 12.46 4.33 -0.20
N ALA A 31 12.66 3.35 0.68
CA ALA A 31 11.57 2.55 1.23
C ALA A 31 10.60 3.42 2.04
N LEU A 32 11.14 4.31 2.88
CA LEU A 32 10.34 5.30 3.62
C LEU A 32 9.64 6.28 2.67
N ALA A 33 10.30 6.75 1.62
CA ALA A 33 9.66 7.61 0.63
C ALA A 33 8.45 6.94 -0.05
N TYR A 34 8.55 5.64 -0.39
CA TYR A 34 7.41 4.89 -0.95
C TYR A 34 6.28 4.71 0.07
N LEU A 35 6.62 4.44 1.33
CA LEU A 35 5.65 4.32 2.41
C LEU A 35 4.90 5.63 2.62
N MET A 36 5.62 6.75 2.76
CA MET A 36 5.05 8.07 2.96
C MET A 36 4.18 8.49 1.78
N ALA A 37 4.64 8.25 0.54
CA ALA A 37 3.85 8.50 -0.66
C ALA A 37 2.58 7.64 -0.68
N GLY A 38 2.69 6.36 -0.30
CA GLY A 38 1.55 5.46 -0.14
C GLY A 38 0.53 6.02 0.84
N CYS A 39 0.96 6.36 2.07
CA CYS A 39 0.11 6.92 3.11
C CYS A 39 -0.61 8.21 2.68
N ILE A 40 0.10 9.12 1.99
CA ILE A 40 -0.51 10.35 1.47
C ILE A 40 -1.58 10.02 0.43
N ILE A 41 -1.34 9.05 -0.46
CA ILE A 41 -2.35 8.65 -1.44
C ILE A 41 -3.55 7.98 -0.75
N VAL A 42 -3.34 7.19 0.30
CA VAL A 42 -4.45 6.64 1.08
C VAL A 42 -5.29 7.74 1.71
N PHE A 43 -4.65 8.74 2.29
CA PHE A 43 -5.35 9.91 2.83
C PHE A 43 -6.19 10.61 1.76
N ILE A 44 -5.62 10.84 0.57
CA ILE A 44 -6.33 11.42 -0.57
C ILE A 44 -7.52 10.56 -0.99
N ALA A 45 -7.33 9.24 -1.03
CA ALA A 45 -8.40 8.29 -1.32
C ALA A 45 -9.51 8.30 -0.27
N GLN A 46 -9.23 8.61 0.98
CA GLN A 46 -10.25 8.65 2.04
C GLN A 46 -11.05 9.95 2.08
N MET A 47 -10.53 11.06 1.52
CA MET A 47 -11.21 12.36 1.54
C MET A 47 -12.67 12.34 1.03
N PRO A 48 -13.01 11.69 -0.10
CA PRO A 48 -14.40 11.67 -0.60
C PRO A 48 -15.35 10.96 0.38
N ARG A 49 -14.88 9.89 1.03
CA ARG A 49 -15.64 9.17 2.05
C ARG A 49 -15.86 10.05 3.28
N LEU A 50 -14.80 10.70 3.78
CA LEU A 50 -14.88 11.58 4.96
C LEU A 50 -15.79 12.79 4.71
N ALA A 51 -15.75 13.36 3.51
CA ALA A 51 -16.64 14.45 3.12
C ALA A 51 -18.12 14.03 3.16
N ARG A 52 -18.43 12.83 2.66
CA ARG A 52 -19.78 12.26 2.75
C ARG A 52 -20.19 12.01 4.21
N GLU A 53 -19.29 11.44 5.00
CA GLU A 53 -19.53 11.14 6.42
C GLU A 53 -19.84 12.41 7.21
N ALA A 54 -18.99 13.44 7.11
CA ALA A 54 -19.21 14.75 7.71
C ALA A 54 -20.55 15.37 7.29
N HIS A 55 -20.92 15.23 6.01
CA HIS A 55 -22.18 15.74 5.49
C HIS A 55 -23.42 15.02 6.05
N LEU A 56 -23.33 13.71 6.29
CA LEU A 56 -24.43 12.89 6.79
C LEU A 56 -24.56 12.92 8.32
N SER A 57 -23.44 12.96 9.06
CA SER A 57 -23.43 12.97 10.52
C SER A 57 -23.51 14.38 11.11
N GLY A 58 -23.20 15.41 10.32
CA GLY A 58 -23.06 16.79 10.79
C GLY A 58 -21.77 17.05 11.57
N GLU A 59 -20.82 16.11 11.53
CA GLU A 59 -19.50 16.28 12.15
C GLU A 59 -18.62 17.29 11.40
N ASP A 60 -17.62 17.84 12.11
CA ASP A 60 -16.66 18.74 11.51
C ASP A 60 -15.66 17.99 10.61
N LEU A 61 -15.65 18.36 9.32
CA LEU A 61 -14.78 17.76 8.33
C LEU A 61 -13.29 17.94 8.65
N ASN A 62 -12.89 19.10 9.17
CA ASN A 62 -11.48 19.35 9.50
C ASN A 62 -11.01 18.44 10.64
N MET A 63 -11.89 18.17 11.62
CA MET A 63 -11.61 17.22 12.70
C MET A 63 -11.40 15.81 12.14
N LEU A 64 -12.30 15.32 11.28
CA LEU A 64 -12.19 14.00 10.65
C LEU A 64 -10.95 13.87 9.76
N MET A 65 -10.66 14.89 8.94
CA MET A 65 -9.47 14.93 8.10
C MET A 65 -8.20 14.99 8.94
N GLY A 66 -8.17 15.79 10.01
CA GLY A 66 -7.02 15.91 10.92
C GLY A 66 -6.71 14.58 11.62
N ALA A 67 -7.74 13.91 12.15
CA ALA A 67 -7.61 12.59 12.77
C ALA A 67 -7.10 11.54 11.77
N THR A 68 -7.66 11.54 10.56
CA THR A 68 -7.27 10.60 9.50
C THR A 68 -5.83 10.83 9.02
N LEU A 69 -5.42 12.10 8.87
CA LEU A 69 -4.06 12.45 8.50
C LEU A 69 -3.06 12.00 9.58
N MET A 70 -3.36 12.23 10.86
CA MET A 70 -2.54 11.72 11.96
C MET A 70 -2.45 10.19 11.95
N ALA A 71 -3.57 9.50 11.73
CA ALA A 71 -3.60 8.05 11.64
C ALA A 71 -2.71 7.53 10.49
N TRP A 72 -2.77 8.14 9.30
CA TRP A 72 -1.98 7.67 8.15
C TRP A 72 -0.53 8.14 8.11
N VAL A 73 -0.22 9.33 8.63
CA VAL A 73 1.13 9.88 8.59
C VAL A 73 1.97 9.43 9.78
N LEU A 74 1.36 9.25 10.96
CA LEU A 74 2.08 8.81 12.16
C LEU A 74 1.83 7.34 12.48
N ILE A 75 0.57 6.90 12.57
CA ILE A 75 0.26 5.56 13.10
C ILE A 75 0.49 4.46 12.04
N ALA A 76 0.05 4.68 10.80
CA ALA A 76 0.11 3.68 9.74
C ALA A 76 1.54 3.24 9.38
N PRO A 77 2.57 4.12 9.33
CA PRO A 77 3.94 3.71 9.08
C PRO A 77 4.47 2.75 10.15
N LEU A 78 4.19 3.02 11.43
CA LEU A 78 4.55 2.12 12.54
C LEU A 78 3.83 0.78 12.41
N GLY A 79 2.52 0.80 12.12
CA GLY A 79 1.74 -0.42 11.88
C GLY A 79 2.27 -1.25 10.71
N LEU A 80 2.60 -0.60 9.59
CA LEU A 80 3.16 -1.26 8.41
C LEU A 80 4.56 -1.81 8.66
N TYR A 81 5.36 -1.18 9.52
CA TYR A 81 6.62 -1.74 10.00
C TYR A 81 6.41 -3.02 10.81
N CYS A 82 5.44 -3.04 11.72
CA CYS A 82 5.05 -4.25 12.45
C CYS A 82 4.59 -5.35 11.50
N VAL A 83 3.73 -5.02 10.53
CA VAL A 83 3.28 -5.97 9.51
C VAL A 83 4.46 -6.50 8.71
N ALA A 84 5.38 -5.65 8.28
CA ALA A 84 6.58 -6.09 7.55
C ALA A 84 7.47 -7.03 8.40
N ALA A 85 7.59 -6.76 9.70
CA ALA A 85 8.32 -7.63 10.62
C ALA A 85 7.64 -9.01 10.77
N VAL A 86 6.32 -9.03 10.95
CA VAL A 86 5.52 -10.27 11.01
C VAL A 86 5.62 -11.04 9.69
N THR A 87 5.53 -10.34 8.56
CA THR A 87 5.66 -10.93 7.22
C THR A 87 7.00 -11.60 7.05
N HIS A 88 8.07 -10.94 7.49
CA HIS A 88 9.40 -11.52 7.44
C HIS A 88 9.54 -12.72 8.39
N LEU A 89 8.93 -12.69 9.57
CA LEU A 89 8.90 -13.84 10.49
C LEU A 89 8.17 -15.04 9.88
N VAL A 90 7.03 -14.82 9.22
CA VAL A 90 6.29 -15.86 8.50
C VAL A 90 7.13 -16.39 7.33
N ALA A 91 7.72 -15.53 6.52
CA ALA A 91 8.65 -15.90 5.45
C ALA A 91 9.81 -16.78 5.95
N LYS A 92 10.40 -16.42 7.09
CA LYS A 92 11.47 -17.18 7.73
C LYS A 92 11.01 -18.57 8.18
N LEU A 93 9.76 -18.70 8.65
CA LEU A 93 9.15 -19.99 9.00
C LEU A 93 8.99 -20.90 7.77
N PHE A 94 8.76 -20.32 6.59
CA PHE A 94 8.70 -21.01 5.30
C PHE A 94 10.07 -21.17 4.60
N ARG A 95 11.19 -20.97 5.31
CA ARG A 95 12.58 -21.07 4.79
C ARG A 95 12.97 -19.99 3.76
N GLY A 96 12.30 -18.85 3.75
CA GLY A 96 12.68 -17.70 2.93
C GLY A 96 14.07 -17.17 3.30
N LYS A 97 14.97 -17.04 2.31
CA LYS A 97 16.33 -16.50 2.47
C LYS A 97 16.40 -14.97 2.33
N GLY A 98 15.27 -14.30 2.08
CA GLY A 98 15.24 -12.86 1.83
C GLY A 98 15.65 -12.02 3.05
N THR A 99 16.07 -10.78 2.83
CA THR A 99 16.41 -9.85 3.92
C THR A 99 15.17 -9.17 4.49
N HIS A 100 15.26 -8.71 5.75
CA HIS A 100 14.26 -7.82 6.36
C HIS A 100 13.96 -6.57 5.51
N TYR A 101 14.95 -6.07 4.76
CA TYR A 101 14.79 -4.95 3.84
C TYR A 101 13.90 -5.30 2.64
N GLY A 102 14.10 -6.48 2.05
CA GLY A 102 13.31 -6.94 0.91
C GLY A 102 11.82 -7.11 1.23
N ALA A 103 11.51 -7.65 2.41
CA ALA A 103 10.12 -7.79 2.87
C ALA A 103 9.44 -6.42 3.05
N ARG A 104 10.13 -5.45 3.66
CA ARG A 104 9.64 -4.07 3.83
C ARG A 104 9.41 -3.39 2.49
N LEU A 105 10.40 -3.47 1.59
CA LEU A 105 10.32 -2.86 0.27
C LEU A 105 9.16 -3.43 -0.55
N ALA A 106 8.94 -4.75 -0.51
CA ALA A 106 7.83 -5.41 -1.18
C ALA A 106 6.47 -4.91 -0.65
N LEU A 107 6.31 -4.80 0.67
CA LEU A 107 5.08 -4.30 1.29
C LEU A 107 4.82 -2.83 0.92
N PHE A 108 5.82 -1.97 1.06
CA PHE A 108 5.68 -0.53 0.79
C PHE A 108 5.44 -0.27 -0.71
N TRP A 109 6.10 -1.03 -1.57
CA TRP A 109 5.87 -0.98 -3.00
C TRP A 109 4.47 -1.47 -3.38
N ALA A 110 4.00 -2.56 -2.78
CA ALA A 110 2.65 -3.08 -3.02
C ALA A 110 1.58 -2.06 -2.62
N LEU A 111 1.75 -1.39 -1.48
CA LEU A 111 0.86 -0.30 -1.05
C LEU A 111 0.83 0.81 -2.11
N LEU A 112 2.00 1.31 -2.52
CA LEU A 112 2.11 2.38 -3.50
C LEU A 112 1.56 1.98 -4.88
N ALA A 113 1.82 0.76 -5.32
CA ALA A 113 1.31 0.24 -6.60
C ALA A 113 -0.20 0.03 -6.59
N SER A 114 -0.80 -0.24 -5.43
CA SER A 114 -2.26 -0.35 -5.26
C SER A 114 -2.98 1.00 -5.22
N SER A 115 -2.24 2.12 -5.21
CA SER A 115 -2.80 3.47 -5.11
C SER A 115 -3.91 3.82 -6.11
N PRO A 116 -3.88 3.44 -7.41
CA PRO A 116 -4.96 3.80 -8.34
C PRO A 116 -6.28 3.13 -7.96
N LEU A 117 -6.22 1.90 -7.45
CA LEU A 117 -7.38 1.15 -6.99
C LEU A 117 -7.90 1.71 -5.66
N MET A 118 -7.03 2.19 -4.78
CA MET A 118 -7.43 2.88 -3.55
C MET A 118 -8.19 4.16 -3.85
N LEU A 119 -7.66 4.98 -4.76
CA LEU A 119 -8.32 6.22 -5.19
C LEU A 119 -9.70 5.93 -5.80
N LEU A 120 -9.80 4.88 -6.63
CA LEU A 120 -11.08 4.44 -7.19
C LEU A 120 -12.05 4.01 -6.09
N ASN A 121 -11.61 3.19 -5.13
CA ASN A 121 -12.44 2.76 -4.00
C ASN A 121 -12.94 3.95 -3.16
N GLY A 122 -12.06 4.91 -2.90
CA GLY A 122 -12.36 6.16 -2.22
C GLY A 122 -13.44 6.99 -2.90
N LEU A 123 -13.34 7.14 -4.23
CA LEU A 123 -14.34 7.83 -5.04
C LEU A 123 -15.69 7.11 -5.00
N VAL A 124 -15.71 5.78 -5.16
CA VAL A 124 -16.96 5.00 -5.07
C VAL A 124 -17.60 5.16 -3.68
N ALA A 125 -16.80 5.14 -2.61
CA ALA A 125 -17.28 5.34 -1.25
C ALA A 125 -17.91 6.73 -1.03
N GLY A 126 -17.30 7.78 -1.59
CA GLY A 126 -17.80 9.15 -1.49
C GLY A 126 -19.06 9.39 -2.32
N PHE A 127 -19.01 9.04 -3.62
CA PHE A 127 -20.10 9.36 -4.56
C PHE A 127 -21.28 8.40 -4.46
N VAL A 128 -21.05 7.07 -4.44
CA VAL A 128 -22.13 6.08 -4.45
C VAL A 128 -22.58 5.78 -3.02
N GLY A 129 -21.63 5.46 -2.15
CA GLY A 129 -21.87 5.11 -0.75
C GLY A 129 -21.83 3.61 -0.47
N PRO A 130 -22.38 3.16 0.68
CA PRO A 130 -22.35 1.75 1.05
C PRO A 130 -23.21 0.91 0.10
N GLY A 131 -22.59 -0.03 -0.62
CA GLY A 131 -23.28 -0.89 -1.59
C GLY A 131 -22.37 -1.99 -2.16
N ILE A 132 -22.94 -2.81 -3.05
CA ILE A 132 -22.23 -3.93 -3.70
C ILE A 132 -21.03 -3.44 -4.53
N GLU A 133 -21.13 -2.25 -5.13
CA GLU A 133 -20.06 -1.64 -5.93
C GLU A 133 -18.83 -1.32 -5.07
N LEU A 134 -19.05 -0.73 -3.90
CA LEU A 134 -17.99 -0.43 -2.95
C LEU A 134 -17.28 -1.71 -2.47
N GLN A 135 -18.06 -2.76 -2.18
CA GLN A 135 -17.53 -4.06 -1.79
C GLN A 135 -16.75 -4.72 -2.93
N ALA A 136 -17.26 -4.68 -4.16
CA ALA A 136 -16.60 -5.24 -5.33
C ALA A 136 -15.26 -4.54 -5.63
N VAL A 137 -15.24 -3.20 -5.61
CA VAL A 137 -14.01 -2.42 -5.82
C VAL A 137 -13.04 -2.63 -4.66
N GLY A 138 -13.54 -2.72 -3.43
CA GLY A 138 -12.72 -3.01 -2.24
C GLY A 138 -12.09 -4.39 -2.30
N PHE A 139 -12.86 -5.41 -2.72
CA PHE A 139 -12.36 -6.76 -2.93
C PHE A 139 -11.33 -6.81 -4.06
N LEU A 140 -11.59 -6.14 -5.19
CA LEU A 140 -10.63 -6.02 -6.29
C LEU A 140 -9.33 -5.37 -5.81
N TRP A 141 -9.42 -4.23 -5.11
CA TRP A 141 -8.26 -3.58 -4.53
C TRP A 141 -7.47 -4.52 -3.63
N PHE A 142 -8.14 -5.20 -2.70
CA PHE A 142 -7.49 -6.14 -1.79
C PHE A 142 -6.83 -7.31 -2.52
N ALA A 143 -7.50 -7.89 -3.52
CA ALA A 143 -6.96 -8.96 -4.34
C ALA A 143 -5.70 -8.53 -5.10
N PHE A 144 -5.71 -7.34 -5.71
CA PHE A 144 -4.53 -6.79 -6.38
C PHE A 144 -3.40 -6.44 -5.40
N PHE A 145 -3.74 -5.90 -4.22
CA PHE A 145 -2.76 -5.64 -3.16
C PHE A 145 -2.08 -6.95 -2.72
N CYS A 146 -2.85 -7.99 -2.44
CA CYS A 146 -2.32 -9.32 -2.11
C CYS A 146 -1.44 -9.86 -3.24
N TRP A 147 -1.88 -9.75 -4.50
CA TRP A 147 -1.09 -10.18 -5.66
C TRP A 147 0.25 -9.44 -5.78
N PHE A 148 0.25 -8.11 -5.64
CA PHE A 148 1.48 -7.31 -5.68
C PHE A 148 2.40 -7.64 -4.52
N TRP A 149 1.84 -7.83 -3.34
CA TRP A 149 2.59 -8.13 -2.13
C TRP A 149 3.20 -9.53 -2.17
N LEU A 150 2.42 -10.58 -2.47
CA LEU A 150 2.90 -11.96 -2.60
C LEU A 150 3.95 -12.08 -3.70
N GLY A 151 3.68 -11.50 -4.88
CA GLY A 151 4.63 -11.53 -5.99
C GLY A 151 5.92 -10.77 -5.69
N GLY A 152 5.85 -9.67 -4.93
CA GLY A 152 7.01 -8.94 -4.44
C GLY A 152 7.80 -9.71 -3.38
N LEU A 153 7.11 -10.37 -2.46
CA LEU A 153 7.73 -11.16 -1.38
C LEU A 153 8.48 -12.37 -1.93
N ILE A 154 7.84 -13.14 -2.82
CA ILE A 154 8.47 -14.29 -3.49
C ILE A 154 9.73 -13.86 -4.26
N ALA A 155 9.68 -12.72 -4.94
CA ALA A 155 10.82 -12.20 -5.68
C ALA A 155 11.94 -11.68 -4.76
N ALA A 156 11.60 -11.07 -3.63
CA ALA A 156 12.55 -10.65 -2.62
C ALA A 156 13.25 -11.83 -1.93
N GLU A 157 12.56 -12.96 -1.80
CA GLU A 157 13.13 -14.20 -1.24
C GLU A 157 13.98 -15.00 -2.23
N ARG A 158 13.64 -14.98 -3.53
CA ARG A 158 14.39 -15.68 -4.58
C ARG A 158 15.62 -14.92 -5.07
N GLY A 159 15.65 -13.59 -4.96
CA GLY A 159 16.67 -12.72 -5.55
C GLY A 159 17.98 -12.54 -4.76
N GLN A 160 18.39 -13.49 -3.92
CA GLN A 160 19.65 -13.44 -3.16
C GLN A 160 20.60 -14.60 -3.50
N GLU A 161 20.79 -14.86 -4.79
CA GLU A 161 21.88 -15.69 -5.32
C GLU A 161 22.94 -14.80 -5.98
#